data_AF-A0AAN8ZVD9-F1
#
_entry.id   AF-A0AAN8ZVD9-F1
#
_cell.length_a   1.000
_cell.length_b   1.000
_cell.length_c   1.000
_cell.angle_alpha   90.00
_cell.angle_beta   90.00
_cell.angle_gamma   90.00
#
_symmetry.space_group_name_H-M   'P 1'
#
loop_
_entity.id
_entity.type
_entity.pdbx_description
1 polymer ?
#
loop_
_entity_poly.entity_id
_entity_poly.type
_entity_poly.pdbx_seq_one_letter_code
_entity_poly.pdbx_strand_id
1 'polypeptide(L)'
;MYVTFSQDTVVALQALASYEAHQNQGTTKLVVTVDGDGLEHSFLIDESNKLLQQMVNIPNFPTNILLDMEGAGCALLQAVLRYNVPNPSPNEAFSLRVETETAPDKHCVTKRIKTCALYNQPDGKSNMVIIEVNLISGYIPEKADLKQLIGYGSGIFKRYEVDGSKVTFYIDELTKKEVCLAFRVIREVDMEDVKPGTVKIYDYYQPEFSISKSYTLPNDDVCEFGPSVVIDGIIVDPIPIDYFADYDADETTTVAPDAIDELIGAIDAAIP
;
A
#
# COMPACT_ATOMS: atom_id res chain seq x y z
N MET A 1 -22.56 -10.36 12.39
CA MET A 1 -21.58 -9.78 13.35
C MET A 1 -20.24 -9.75 12.65
N TYR A 2 -19.81 -8.57 12.16
CA TYR A 2 -18.47 -8.44 11.58
C TYR A 2 -17.51 -8.18 12.71
N VAL A 3 -16.67 -9.16 12.99
CA VAL A 3 -15.52 -8.99 13.87
C VAL A 3 -14.36 -8.60 12.96
N THR A 4 -13.87 -7.37 13.09
CA THR A 4 -12.93 -6.75 12.14
C THR A 4 -11.48 -7.20 12.33
N PHE A 5 -11.18 -7.86 13.45
CA PHE A 5 -9.83 -8.24 13.84
C PHE A 5 -9.63 -9.76 13.77
N SER A 6 -8.48 -10.22 13.28
CA SER A 6 -8.20 -11.65 13.05
C SER A 6 -8.27 -12.50 14.33
N GLN A 7 -7.66 -12.06 15.44
CA GLN A 7 -7.78 -12.71 16.75
C GLN A 7 -9.18 -12.59 17.38
N ASP A 8 -9.81 -11.41 17.36
CA ASP A 8 -11.17 -11.26 17.89
C ASP A 8 -12.14 -12.18 17.15
N THR A 9 -11.95 -12.37 15.85
CA THR A 9 -12.76 -13.30 15.05
C THR A 9 -12.62 -14.73 15.56
N VAL A 10 -11.40 -15.17 15.87
CA VAL A 10 -11.14 -16.52 16.40
C VAL A 10 -11.81 -16.71 17.76
N VAL A 11 -11.61 -15.77 18.69
CA VAL A 11 -12.18 -15.86 20.04
C VAL A 11 -13.70 -15.79 20.00
N ALA A 12 -14.27 -14.88 19.21
CA ALA A 12 -15.71 -14.75 19.05
C ALA A 12 -16.34 -16.01 18.44
N LEU A 13 -15.75 -16.56 17.37
CA LEU A 13 -16.23 -17.80 16.75
C LEU A 13 -16.12 -18.99 17.70
N GLN A 14 -15.03 -19.09 18.48
CA GLN A 14 -14.88 -20.16 19.48
C GLN A 14 -15.94 -20.06 20.59
N ALA A 15 -16.21 -18.84 21.06
CA ALA A 15 -17.25 -18.59 22.06
C ALA A 15 -18.65 -18.95 21.53
N LEU A 16 -18.98 -18.52 20.31
CA LEU A 16 -20.24 -18.85 19.65
C LEU A 16 -20.41 -20.36 19.44
N ALA A 17 -19.38 -21.05 18.95
CA ALA A 17 -19.42 -22.49 18.76
C ALA A 17 -19.63 -23.25 20.08
N SER A 18 -18.96 -22.78 21.14
CA SER A 18 -19.07 -23.38 22.48
C SER A 18 -20.46 -23.15 23.10
N TYR A 19 -21.07 -21.98 22.86
CA TYR A 19 -22.45 -21.68 23.27
C TYR A 19 -23.46 -22.56 22.54
N GLU A 20 -23.34 -22.66 21.20
CA GLU A 20 -24.21 -23.50 20.37
C GLU A 20 -24.14 -24.99 20.78
N ALA A 21 -22.97 -25.50 21.13
CA ALA A 21 -22.80 -26.88 21.57
C ALA A 21 -23.54 -27.23 22.88
N HIS A 22 -23.90 -26.22 23.69
CA HIS A 22 -24.64 -26.40 24.96
C HIS A 22 -26.12 -26.02 24.85
N GLN A 23 -26.56 -25.47 23.71
CA GLN A 23 -27.95 -25.16 23.42
C GLN A 23 -28.64 -26.39 22.82
N ASN A 24 -29.83 -26.73 23.32
CA ASN A 24 -30.66 -27.75 22.69
C ASN A 24 -31.33 -27.14 21.45
N GLN A 25 -30.81 -27.46 20.27
CA GLN A 25 -31.44 -27.07 19.02
C GLN A 25 -32.71 -27.91 18.78
N GLY A 26 -33.87 -27.29 18.99
CA GLY A 26 -35.16 -27.84 18.56
C GLY A 26 -35.33 -27.76 17.04
N THR A 27 -36.46 -28.27 16.52
CA THR A 27 -36.81 -28.14 15.11
C THR A 27 -37.05 -26.67 14.73
N THR A 28 -36.39 -26.23 13.67
CA THR A 28 -36.48 -24.87 13.11
C THR A 28 -37.65 -24.79 12.13
N LYS A 29 -38.55 -23.87 12.39
CA LYS A 29 -39.62 -23.44 11.49
C LYS A 29 -39.96 -21.98 11.80
N LEU A 30 -39.34 -21.07 11.08
CA LEU A 30 -39.46 -19.62 11.26
C LEU A 30 -39.94 -18.97 9.97
N VAL A 31 -40.78 -17.96 10.12
CA VAL A 31 -41.15 -17.01 9.07
C VAL A 31 -40.65 -15.65 9.53
N VAL A 32 -39.81 -15.02 8.72
CA VAL A 32 -39.32 -13.66 9.00
C VAL A 32 -39.80 -12.73 7.90
N THR A 33 -40.67 -11.79 8.25
CA THR A 33 -41.22 -10.80 7.33
C THR A 33 -40.48 -9.48 7.49
N VAL A 34 -40.07 -8.92 6.36
CA VAL A 34 -39.39 -7.63 6.25
C VAL A 34 -40.29 -6.69 5.48
N ASP A 35 -40.67 -5.61 6.13
CA ASP A 35 -41.54 -4.57 5.57
C ASP A 35 -40.84 -3.20 5.61
N GLY A 36 -40.99 -2.42 4.55
CA GLY A 36 -40.38 -1.10 4.39
C GLY A 36 -40.88 -0.38 3.14
N ASP A 37 -40.35 0.81 2.87
CA ASP A 37 -40.78 1.62 1.73
C ASP A 37 -40.49 0.94 0.38
N GLY A 38 -41.53 0.39 -0.24
CA GLY A 38 -41.43 -0.37 -1.48
C GLY A 38 -40.86 -1.77 -1.33
N LEU A 39 -40.80 -2.32 -0.12
CA LEU A 39 -40.31 -3.67 0.17
C LEU A 39 -41.26 -4.41 1.12
N GLU A 40 -41.80 -5.53 0.66
CA GLU A 40 -42.48 -6.51 1.52
C GLU A 40 -41.95 -7.90 1.11
N HIS A 41 -41.31 -8.60 2.03
CA HIS A 41 -40.69 -9.89 1.75
C HIS A 41 -40.68 -10.80 2.97
N SER A 42 -41.06 -12.08 2.79
CA SER A 42 -41.01 -13.08 3.85
C SER A 42 -40.00 -14.18 3.54
N PHE A 43 -39.08 -14.41 4.48
CA PHE A 43 -38.16 -15.53 4.48
C PHE A 43 -38.77 -16.71 5.22
N LEU A 44 -38.80 -17.88 4.56
CA LEU A 44 -39.22 -19.14 5.17
C LEU A 44 -37.96 -19.94 5.53
N ILE A 45 -37.77 -20.21 6.82
CA ILE A 45 -36.61 -20.92 7.35
C ILE A 45 -37.07 -22.21 8.02
N ASP A 46 -36.56 -23.34 7.55
CA ASP A 46 -36.80 -24.66 8.09
C ASP A 46 -35.52 -25.50 8.17
N GLU A 47 -35.62 -26.73 8.65
CA GLU A 47 -34.46 -27.63 8.78
C GLU A 47 -33.70 -27.89 7.48
N SER A 48 -34.35 -27.77 6.32
CA SER A 48 -33.71 -28.01 5.02
C SER A 48 -32.87 -26.83 4.54
N ASN A 49 -33.18 -25.61 5.00
CA ASN A 49 -32.55 -24.38 4.54
C ASN A 49 -31.95 -23.50 5.66
N LYS A 50 -31.95 -23.95 6.91
CA LYS A 50 -31.47 -23.20 8.09
C LYS A 50 -30.01 -22.71 8.02
N LEU A 51 -29.19 -23.31 7.17
CA LEU A 51 -27.79 -22.90 6.94
C LEU A 51 -27.61 -22.09 5.66
N LEU A 52 -28.66 -21.91 4.85
CA LEU A 52 -28.60 -21.16 3.60
C LEU A 52 -28.81 -19.68 3.89
N GLN A 53 -27.87 -18.87 3.42
CA GLN A 53 -28.01 -17.42 3.46
C GLN A 53 -29.06 -16.96 2.44
N GLN A 54 -30.04 -16.20 2.92
CA GLN A 54 -31.06 -15.56 2.10
C GLN A 54 -30.88 -14.04 2.21
N MET A 55 -31.14 -13.32 1.13
CA MET A 55 -30.94 -11.87 1.06
C MET A 55 -32.08 -11.20 0.30
N VAL A 56 -32.42 -9.98 0.72
CA VAL A 56 -33.31 -9.08 -0.03
C VAL A 56 -32.70 -7.69 -0.07
N ASN A 57 -32.81 -7.03 -1.22
CA ASN A 57 -32.32 -5.67 -1.38
C ASN A 57 -33.40 -4.69 -0.93
N ILE A 58 -33.01 -3.69 -0.14
CA ILE A 58 -33.86 -2.57 0.22
C ILE A 58 -33.77 -1.54 -0.93
N PRO A 59 -34.87 -1.20 -1.61
CA PRO A 59 -34.82 -0.38 -2.82
C PRO A 59 -34.65 1.11 -2.54
N ASN A 60 -35.26 1.62 -1.46
CA ASN A 60 -35.34 3.04 -1.17
C ASN A 60 -34.62 3.38 0.14
N PHE A 61 -33.86 4.48 0.13
CA PHE A 61 -33.12 4.98 1.30
C PHE A 61 -33.21 6.51 1.38
N PRO A 62 -33.25 7.11 2.59
CA PRO A 62 -33.36 6.46 3.89
C PRO A 62 -34.78 5.91 4.13
N THR A 63 -34.88 4.71 4.72
CA THR A 63 -36.17 4.08 5.10
C THR A 63 -36.07 3.48 6.49
N ASN A 64 -37.23 3.33 7.14
CA ASN A 64 -37.37 2.44 8.29
C ASN A 64 -37.73 1.04 7.79
N ILE A 65 -37.26 0.01 8.50
CA ILE A 65 -37.56 -1.39 8.22
C ILE A 65 -38.22 -1.97 9.46
N LEU A 66 -39.36 -2.64 9.27
CA LEU A 66 -40.04 -3.44 10.28
C LEU A 66 -39.72 -4.91 10.04
N LEU A 67 -39.36 -5.60 11.11
CA LEU A 67 -39.07 -7.03 11.11
C LEU A 67 -40.09 -7.71 12.00
N ASP A 68 -40.81 -8.66 11.44
CA ASP A 68 -41.75 -9.51 12.17
C ASP A 68 -41.31 -10.98 12.07
N MET A 69 -41.45 -11.71 13.16
CA MET A 69 -40.93 -13.07 13.28
C MET A 69 -41.95 -13.98 13.93
N GLU A 70 -42.33 -15.05 13.23
CA GLU A 70 -43.28 -16.04 13.70
C GLU A 70 -42.69 -17.46 13.62
N GLY A 71 -42.96 -18.28 14.64
CA GLY A 71 -42.58 -19.70 14.67
C GLY A 71 -41.59 -20.06 15.77
N ALA A 72 -40.78 -21.11 15.53
CA ALA A 72 -39.84 -21.66 16.49
C ALA A 72 -38.46 -21.85 15.86
N GLY A 73 -37.42 -21.37 16.53
CA GLY A 73 -36.02 -21.47 16.10
C GLY A 73 -35.24 -20.19 16.40
N CYS A 74 -33.99 -20.15 15.95
CA CYS A 74 -33.13 -18.96 16.00
C CYS A 74 -32.71 -18.57 14.57
N ALA A 75 -32.72 -17.27 14.26
CA ALA A 75 -32.19 -16.75 13.00
C ALA A 75 -31.29 -15.53 13.27
N LEU A 76 -30.20 -15.41 12.52
CA LEU A 76 -29.34 -14.23 12.55
C LEU A 76 -29.71 -13.29 11.39
N LEU A 77 -30.24 -12.13 11.73
CA LEU A 77 -30.58 -11.08 10.78
C LEU A 77 -29.42 -10.09 10.68
N GLN A 78 -29.01 -9.73 9.47
CA GLN A 78 -27.93 -8.78 9.23
C GLN A 78 -28.30 -7.80 8.11
N ALA A 79 -28.30 -6.52 8.43
CA ALA A 79 -28.41 -5.44 7.46
C ALA A 79 -27.01 -4.94 7.06
N VAL A 80 -26.78 -4.74 5.76
CA VAL A 80 -25.51 -4.24 5.23
C VAL A 80 -25.75 -2.96 4.45
N LEU A 81 -25.26 -1.83 4.97
CA LEU A 81 -25.30 -0.54 4.30
C LEU A 81 -23.95 -0.27 3.62
N ARG A 82 -23.96 -0.01 2.32
CA ARG A 82 -22.78 0.43 1.57
C ARG A 82 -23.00 1.87 1.12
N TYR A 83 -22.06 2.75 1.41
CA TYR A 83 -22.12 4.15 1.05
C TYR A 83 -20.72 4.68 0.72
N ASN A 84 -20.69 5.71 -0.13
CA ASN A 84 -19.46 6.43 -0.46
C ASN A 84 -19.41 7.69 0.39
N VAL A 85 -18.32 7.90 1.13
CA VAL A 85 -18.07 9.15 1.84
C VAL A 85 -17.10 9.99 0.99
N PRO A 86 -17.56 11.07 0.35
CA PRO A 86 -16.65 12.00 -0.28
C PRO A 86 -15.85 12.73 0.80
N ASN A 87 -14.51 12.67 0.70
CA ASN A 87 -13.58 13.32 1.62
C ASN A 87 -13.82 12.96 3.10
N PRO A 88 -13.56 11.70 3.51
CA PRO A 88 -13.72 11.30 4.92
C PRO A 88 -12.91 12.24 5.82
N SER A 89 -13.49 12.65 6.95
CA SER A 89 -12.81 13.48 7.93
C SER A 89 -11.51 12.79 8.33
N PRO A 90 -10.34 13.42 8.11
CA PRO A 90 -9.07 12.81 8.45
C PRO A 90 -9.04 12.56 9.95
N ASN A 91 -8.79 11.32 10.36
CA ASN A 91 -8.59 11.04 11.76
C ASN A 91 -7.21 11.57 12.17
N GLU A 92 -7.14 12.38 13.22
CA GLU A 92 -5.89 12.97 13.72
C GLU A 92 -4.93 11.94 14.33
N ALA A 93 -5.32 10.66 14.39
CA ALA A 93 -4.49 9.55 14.85
C ALA A 93 -3.13 9.47 14.15
N PHE A 94 -3.07 9.80 12.86
CA PHE A 94 -1.83 9.79 12.08
C PHE A 94 -1.55 11.16 11.46
N SER A 95 -0.27 11.54 11.45
CA SER A 95 0.23 12.62 10.59
C SER A 95 0.89 12.00 9.37
N LEU A 96 0.52 12.49 8.19
CA LEU A 96 1.06 12.02 6.92
C LEU A 96 1.62 13.19 6.11
N ARG A 97 2.84 13.05 5.61
CA ARG A 97 3.48 13.99 4.66
C ARG A 97 3.95 13.21 3.45
N VAL A 98 3.68 13.76 2.27
CA VAL A 98 4.08 13.17 0.99
C VAL A 98 4.84 14.24 0.22
N GLU A 99 6.06 13.91 -0.19
CA GLU A 99 6.96 14.75 -0.96
C GLU A 99 7.31 14.01 -2.26
N THR A 100 7.34 14.74 -3.38
CA THR A 100 7.67 14.20 -4.69
C THR A 100 8.76 15.04 -5.33
N GLU A 101 9.73 14.37 -5.94
CA GLU A 101 10.88 14.99 -6.60
C GLU A 101 11.21 14.26 -7.92
N THR A 102 11.78 14.95 -8.89
CA THR A 102 12.35 14.31 -10.08
C THR A 102 13.68 13.69 -9.66
N ALA A 103 13.84 12.38 -9.86
CA ALA A 103 15.13 11.74 -9.62
C ALA A 103 16.04 12.03 -10.84
N PRO A 104 17.36 12.26 -10.64
CA PRO A 104 18.27 12.45 -11.76
C PRO A 104 18.30 11.18 -12.62
N ASP A 105 17.92 11.31 -13.90
CA ASP A 105 18.09 10.27 -14.91
C ASP A 105 18.26 10.89 -16.31
N LYS A 106 18.74 10.10 -17.28
CA LYS A 106 19.05 10.52 -18.67
C LYS A 106 17.85 11.08 -19.47
N HIS A 107 16.64 10.66 -19.13
CA HIS A 107 15.36 10.90 -19.80
C HIS A 107 14.31 11.57 -18.91
N CYS A 108 14.62 11.91 -17.65
CA CYS A 108 13.73 12.62 -16.71
C CYS A 108 12.43 11.89 -16.37
N VAL A 109 12.37 10.58 -16.62
CA VAL A 109 11.16 9.74 -16.45
C VAL A 109 11.02 9.17 -15.05
N THR A 110 12.10 9.20 -14.27
CA THR A 110 12.20 8.66 -12.93
C THR A 110 11.81 9.74 -11.94
N LYS A 111 10.80 9.44 -11.13
CA LYS A 111 10.38 10.31 -10.04
C LYS A 111 10.60 9.57 -8.73
N ARG A 112 10.70 10.31 -7.64
CA ARG A 112 10.90 9.76 -6.30
C ARG A 112 9.78 10.24 -5.40
N ILE A 113 9.17 9.28 -4.70
CA ILE A 113 8.08 9.52 -3.77
C ILE A 113 8.63 9.26 -2.37
N LYS A 114 8.57 10.27 -1.51
CA LYS A 114 8.94 10.18 -0.10
C LYS A 114 7.71 10.40 0.77
N THR A 115 7.37 9.39 1.54
CA THR A 115 6.23 9.41 2.45
C THR A 115 6.75 9.34 3.88
N CYS A 116 6.36 10.29 4.71
CA CYS A 116 6.67 10.31 6.14
C CYS A 116 5.39 10.24 6.96
N ALA A 117 5.40 9.39 7.99
CA ALA A 117 4.27 9.19 8.87
C ALA A 117 4.69 9.11 10.34
N LEU A 118 3.79 9.53 11.23
CA LEU A 118 3.90 9.33 12.67
C LEU A 118 2.51 9.15 13.28
N TYR A 119 2.49 8.60 14.50
CA TYR A 119 1.28 8.34 15.26
C TYR A 119 1.14 9.35 16.40
N ASN A 120 -0.01 10.01 16.49
CA ASN A 120 -0.25 11.13 17.40
C ASN A 120 -1.01 10.76 18.67
N GLN A 121 -1.55 9.54 18.77
CA GLN A 121 -2.45 9.20 19.88
C GLN A 121 -1.73 9.13 21.24
N PRO A 122 -2.48 9.28 22.35
CA PRO A 122 -1.91 9.34 23.70
C PRO A 122 -1.30 8.03 24.22
N ASP A 123 -1.72 6.89 23.68
CA ASP A 123 -1.20 5.53 23.95
C ASP A 123 0.26 5.32 23.50
N GLY A 124 0.79 6.24 22.68
CA GLY A 124 2.22 6.40 22.41
C GLY A 124 2.78 5.52 21.30
N LYS A 125 2.12 4.41 20.99
CA LYS A 125 2.47 3.53 19.86
C LYS A 125 1.22 2.92 19.24
N SER A 126 1.19 2.81 17.92
CA SER A 126 0.08 2.17 17.20
C SER A 126 0.21 0.65 17.22
N ASN A 127 -0.78 -0.05 16.68
CA ASN A 127 -0.60 -1.44 16.27
C ASN A 127 0.08 -1.50 14.88
N MET A 128 -0.06 -2.64 14.21
CA MET A 128 0.43 -2.82 12.84
C MET A 128 -0.21 -1.79 11.90
N VAL A 129 0.62 -1.05 11.18
CA VAL A 129 0.19 0.01 10.26
C VAL A 129 0.43 -0.43 8.83
N ILE A 130 -0.55 -0.12 7.98
CA ILE A 130 -0.44 -0.32 6.54
C ILE A 130 -0.28 1.04 5.87
N ILE A 131 0.71 1.16 4.97
CA ILE A 131 0.83 2.30 4.05
C ILE A 131 0.57 1.80 2.63
N GLU A 132 -0.52 2.26 2.03
CA GLU A 132 -0.85 2.02 0.64
C GLU A 132 -0.48 3.24 -0.20
N VAL A 133 0.39 3.04 -1.18
CA VAL A 133 0.76 4.04 -2.18
C VAL A 133 0.18 3.63 -3.52
N ASN A 134 -0.89 4.32 -3.93
CA ASN A 134 -1.44 4.21 -5.28
C ASN A 134 -0.65 5.16 -6.18
N LEU A 135 0.04 4.57 -7.16
CA LEU A 135 0.82 5.27 -8.16
C LEU A 135 -0.09 5.91 -9.21
N ILE A 136 0.42 6.99 -9.78
CA ILE A 136 -0.16 7.61 -10.96
C ILE A 136 -0.10 6.62 -12.12
N SER A 137 -1.17 6.53 -12.91
CA SER A 137 -1.23 5.63 -14.07
C SER A 137 -0.05 5.86 -15.01
N GLY A 138 0.55 4.77 -15.50
CA GLY A 138 1.76 4.81 -16.33
C GLY A 138 3.08 4.73 -15.55
N TYR A 139 3.07 4.83 -14.22
CA TYR A 139 4.25 4.65 -13.38
C TYR A 139 4.28 3.28 -12.69
N ILE A 140 5.47 2.69 -12.64
CA ILE A 140 5.77 1.46 -11.90
C ILE A 140 6.84 1.72 -10.83
N PRO A 141 6.84 0.99 -9.70
CA PRO A 141 7.84 1.18 -8.67
C PRO A 141 9.16 0.47 -9.02
N GLU A 142 10.28 1.11 -8.67
CA GLU A 142 11.61 0.49 -8.77
C GLU A 142 11.77 -0.58 -7.69
N LYS A 143 11.86 -1.85 -8.10
CA LYS A 143 11.92 -2.99 -7.19
C LYS A 143 13.19 -3.02 -6.36
N ALA A 144 14.30 -2.48 -6.85
CA ALA A 144 15.55 -2.42 -6.10
C ALA A 144 15.39 -1.56 -4.82
N ASP A 145 14.76 -0.39 -4.95
CA ASP A 145 14.50 0.53 -3.83
C ASP A 145 13.55 -0.12 -2.80
N LEU A 146 12.50 -0.81 -3.25
CA LEU A 146 11.57 -1.52 -2.37
C LEU A 146 12.27 -2.63 -1.56
N LYS A 147 13.15 -3.41 -2.21
CA LYS A 147 13.95 -4.43 -1.53
C LYS A 147 14.92 -3.81 -0.51
N GLN A 148 15.53 -2.68 -0.84
CA GLN A 148 16.44 -1.99 0.06
C GLN A 148 15.74 -1.50 1.34
N LEU A 149 14.52 -0.98 1.21
CA LEU A 149 13.69 -0.52 2.33
C LEU A 149 13.41 -1.62 3.36
N ILE A 150 13.21 -2.87 2.92
CA ILE A 150 13.00 -4.01 3.82
C ILE A 150 14.33 -4.64 4.27
N GLY A 151 15.31 -4.76 3.36
CA GLY A 151 16.52 -5.54 3.58
C GLY A 151 17.62 -4.85 4.40
N TYR A 152 17.72 -3.52 4.34
CA TYR A 152 18.76 -2.75 5.04
C TYR A 152 18.20 -1.71 6.03
N GLY A 153 16.87 -1.60 6.16
CA GLY A 153 16.20 -0.61 7.00
C GLY A 153 16.28 -0.89 8.51
N SER A 154 15.68 -0.02 9.32
CA SER A 154 15.62 -0.12 10.79
C SER A 154 14.82 -1.30 11.35
N GLY A 155 14.45 -2.29 10.52
CA GLY A 155 13.67 -3.48 10.89
C GLY A 155 12.17 -3.26 11.14
N ILE A 156 11.69 -2.02 11.00
CA ILE A 156 10.29 -1.64 11.24
C ILE A 156 9.36 -1.99 10.06
N PHE A 157 9.89 -2.01 8.84
CA PHE A 157 9.16 -2.45 7.65
C PHE A 157 9.34 -3.96 7.48
N LYS A 158 8.25 -4.72 7.54
CA LYS A 158 8.32 -6.20 7.49
C LYS A 158 8.23 -6.77 6.09
N ARG A 159 7.36 -6.19 5.29
CA ARG A 159 7.10 -6.65 3.93
C ARG A 159 6.55 -5.50 3.09
N TYR A 160 6.67 -5.67 1.79
CA TYR A 160 5.93 -4.91 0.81
C TYR A 160 5.20 -5.87 -0.12
N GLU A 161 4.09 -5.41 -0.68
CA GLU A 161 3.35 -6.09 -1.73
C GLU A 161 3.17 -5.12 -2.90
N VAL A 162 3.32 -5.60 -4.13
CA VAL A 162 3.09 -4.81 -5.34
C VAL A 162 1.94 -5.47 -6.11
N ASP A 163 0.88 -4.70 -6.32
CA ASP A 163 -0.34 -5.12 -7.00
C ASP A 163 -0.65 -4.08 -8.10
N GLY A 164 -0.15 -4.33 -9.30
CA GLY A 164 -0.21 -3.38 -10.41
C GLY A 164 0.45 -2.04 -10.06
N SER A 165 -0.34 -0.96 -10.09
CA SER A 165 0.10 0.40 -9.74
C SER A 165 -0.06 0.73 -8.26
N LYS A 166 -0.20 -0.27 -7.37
CA LYS A 166 -0.34 -0.08 -5.93
C LYS A 166 0.81 -0.78 -5.20
N VAL A 167 1.46 -0.06 -4.30
CA VAL A 167 2.50 -0.58 -3.40
C VAL A 167 2.00 -0.51 -1.97
N THR A 168 1.99 -1.64 -1.28
CA THR A 168 1.52 -1.75 0.11
C THR A 168 2.68 -2.10 1.01
N PHE A 169 2.93 -1.30 2.05
CA PHE A 169 3.96 -1.53 3.06
C PHE A 169 3.33 -1.90 4.39
N TYR A 170 3.95 -2.86 5.08
CA TYR A 170 3.52 -3.33 6.40
C TYR A 170 4.56 -2.94 7.45
N ILE A 171 4.12 -2.22 8.46
CA ILE A 171 4.94 -1.67 9.55
C ILE A 171 4.43 -2.21 10.87
N ASP A 172 5.33 -2.68 11.75
CA ASP A 172 4.95 -3.27 13.05
C ASP A 172 4.19 -2.29 13.94
N GLU A 173 4.73 -1.08 14.10
CA GLU A 173 4.15 -0.02 14.91
C GLU A 173 4.74 1.33 14.47
N LEU A 174 3.94 2.38 14.60
CA LEU A 174 4.38 3.77 14.51
C LEU A 174 4.31 4.39 15.90
N THR A 175 5.19 5.35 16.13
CA THR A 175 5.24 6.13 17.37
C THR A 175 5.17 7.62 17.03
N LYS A 176 5.36 8.49 18.02
CA LYS A 176 5.54 9.94 17.80
C LYS A 176 6.81 10.29 17.01
N LYS A 177 7.72 9.34 16.79
CA LYS A 177 8.88 9.53 15.93
C LYS A 177 8.47 9.37 14.47
N GLU A 178 8.79 10.37 13.65
CA GLU A 178 8.56 10.34 12.20
C GLU A 178 9.36 9.20 11.55
N VAL A 179 8.65 8.38 10.79
CA VAL A 179 9.18 7.29 9.97
C VAL A 179 8.94 7.64 8.52
N CYS A 180 9.99 7.63 7.70
CA CYS A 180 9.89 7.92 6.28
C CYS A 180 10.28 6.69 5.44
N LEU A 181 9.58 6.52 4.33
CA LEU A 181 9.96 5.63 3.24
C LEU A 181 10.12 6.47 1.97
N ALA A 182 11.10 6.11 1.15
CA ALA A 182 11.32 6.75 -0.14
C ALA A 182 11.70 5.68 -1.16
N PHE A 183 11.09 5.73 -2.34
CA PHE A 183 11.39 4.84 -3.44
C PHE A 183 11.17 5.57 -4.77
N ARG A 184 11.92 5.14 -5.79
CA ARG A 184 11.75 5.63 -7.16
C ARG A 184 10.61 4.94 -7.87
N VAL A 185 9.98 5.67 -8.77
CA VAL A 185 8.98 5.21 -9.72
C VAL A 185 9.41 5.63 -11.12
N ILE A 186 9.24 4.72 -12.07
CA ILE A 186 9.68 4.89 -13.45
C ILE A 186 8.43 4.94 -14.32
N ARG A 187 8.38 5.88 -15.27
CA ARG A 187 7.32 5.91 -16.27
C ARG A 187 7.52 4.77 -17.27
N GLU A 188 6.54 3.89 -17.37
CA GLU A 188 6.50 2.78 -18.34
C GLU A 188 5.59 3.11 -19.53
N VAL A 189 4.51 3.89 -19.30
CA VAL A 189 3.54 4.27 -20.34
C VAL A 189 3.21 5.75 -20.20
N ASP A 190 3.30 6.47 -21.32
CA ASP A 190 2.84 7.86 -21.38
C ASP A 190 1.30 7.91 -21.39
N MET A 191 0.75 8.70 -20.47
CA MET A 191 -0.69 8.91 -20.34
C MET A 191 -1.00 10.39 -20.21
N GLU A 192 -2.04 10.83 -20.90
CA GLU A 192 -2.61 12.17 -20.77
C GLU A 192 -3.70 12.18 -19.67
N ASP A 193 -3.97 13.36 -19.09
CA ASP A 193 -5.02 13.58 -18.08
C ASP A 193 -4.98 12.62 -16.87
N VAL A 194 -3.77 12.33 -16.39
CA VAL A 194 -3.56 11.44 -15.26
C VAL A 194 -4.15 12.01 -13.96
N LYS A 195 -4.81 11.15 -13.20
CA LYS A 195 -5.32 11.51 -11.87
C LYS A 195 -4.18 11.52 -10.84
N PRO A 196 -4.26 12.37 -9.80
CA PRO A 196 -3.31 12.35 -8.70
C PRO A 196 -3.19 10.96 -8.06
N GLY A 197 -1.96 10.59 -7.71
CA GLY A 197 -1.69 9.42 -6.90
C GLY A 197 -2.21 9.63 -5.48
N THR A 198 -2.34 8.56 -4.71
CA THR A 198 -2.86 8.67 -3.33
C THR A 198 -2.05 7.80 -2.40
N VAL A 199 -1.62 8.38 -1.29
CA VAL A 199 -1.05 7.66 -0.15
C VAL A 199 -2.14 7.55 0.92
N LYS A 200 -2.37 6.34 1.42
CA LYS A 200 -3.28 6.07 2.52
C LYS A 200 -2.54 5.32 3.60
N ILE A 201 -2.71 5.75 4.84
CA ILE A 201 -2.17 5.06 6.01
C ILE A 201 -3.31 4.74 6.97
N TYR A 202 -3.29 3.53 7.54
CA TYR A 202 -4.28 3.10 8.51
C TYR A 202 -3.75 2.04 9.46
N ASP A 203 -4.31 2.00 10.67
CA ASP A 203 -4.10 0.88 11.60
C ASP A 203 -4.85 -0.35 11.06
N TYR A 204 -4.13 -1.46 10.88
CA TYR A 204 -4.66 -2.69 10.31
C TYR A 204 -5.83 -3.27 11.12
N TYR A 205 -5.82 -3.02 12.43
CA TYR A 205 -6.78 -3.57 13.39
C TYR A 205 -7.89 -2.58 13.73
N GLN A 206 -7.64 -1.28 13.54
CA GLN A 206 -8.60 -0.20 13.72
C GLN A 206 -8.63 0.73 12.49
N PRO A 207 -9.22 0.30 11.36
CA PRO A 207 -9.16 1.05 10.09
C PRO A 207 -9.81 2.43 10.14
N GLU A 208 -10.65 2.70 11.15
CA GLU A 208 -11.17 4.04 11.47
C GLU A 208 -10.06 5.05 11.79
N PHE A 209 -8.90 4.56 12.25
CA PHE A 209 -7.68 5.35 12.38
C PHE A 209 -6.99 5.34 11.02
N SER A 210 -7.35 6.30 10.19
CA SER A 210 -6.76 6.45 8.87
C SER A 210 -6.66 7.90 8.42
N ILE A 211 -5.66 8.17 7.58
CA ILE A 211 -5.51 9.42 6.85
C ILE A 211 -5.04 9.12 5.43
N SER A 212 -5.50 9.93 4.49
CA SER A 212 -5.09 9.83 3.10
C SER A 212 -4.71 11.19 2.54
N LYS A 213 -3.70 11.22 1.68
CA LYS A 213 -3.27 12.40 0.94
C LYS A 213 -3.03 12.07 -0.51
N SER A 214 -3.56 12.90 -1.39
CA SER A 214 -3.23 12.87 -2.80
C SER A 214 -1.91 13.58 -3.07
N TYR A 215 -1.19 13.15 -4.10
CA TYR A 215 0.06 13.77 -4.55
C TYR A 215 0.09 13.82 -6.08
N THR A 216 0.85 14.77 -6.61
CA THR A 216 1.20 14.85 -8.02
C THR A 216 2.71 14.68 -8.18
N LEU A 217 3.13 14.27 -9.37
CA LEU A 217 4.54 14.19 -9.72
C LEU A 217 4.97 15.50 -10.41
N PRO A 218 6.21 15.95 -10.21
CA PRO A 218 6.74 17.10 -10.94
C PRO A 218 6.74 16.84 -12.45
N ASN A 219 6.50 17.90 -13.24
CA ASN A 219 6.57 17.84 -14.71
C ASN A 219 7.94 17.34 -15.18
N ASP A 220 7.97 16.74 -16.37
CA ASP A 220 9.18 16.15 -16.94
C ASP A 220 10.22 17.21 -17.37
N ASP A 221 9.79 18.46 -17.54
CA ASP A 221 10.66 19.59 -17.92
C ASP A 221 11.60 20.04 -16.78
N VAL A 222 11.38 19.57 -15.55
CA VAL A 222 12.17 19.94 -14.37
C VAL A 222 13.19 18.84 -14.09
N CYS A 223 14.24 18.82 -14.90
CA CYS A 223 15.45 18.06 -14.64
C CYS A 223 16.57 19.02 -14.25
N GLU A 224 16.92 19.04 -12.97
CA GLU A 224 18.10 19.77 -12.51
C GLU A 224 19.34 18.94 -12.85
N PHE A 225 19.94 19.23 -14.00
CA PHE A 225 21.30 18.80 -14.27
C PHE A 225 22.25 19.61 -13.38
N GLY A 226 23.21 18.93 -12.71
CA GLY A 226 24.25 19.63 -11.95
C GLY A 226 25.03 20.61 -12.83
N PRO A 227 25.77 21.59 -12.26
CA PRO A 227 26.50 22.57 -13.07
C PRO A 227 27.52 21.88 -13.98
N SER A 228 27.56 22.29 -15.26
CA SER A 228 28.60 21.87 -16.22
C SER A 228 29.98 22.16 -15.64
N VAL A 229 30.86 21.16 -15.66
CA VAL A 229 32.24 21.31 -15.20
C VAL A 229 33.13 21.63 -16.40
N VAL A 230 33.96 22.67 -16.29
CA VAL A 230 34.99 22.97 -17.30
C VAL A 230 36.29 22.32 -16.88
N ILE A 231 36.81 21.39 -17.69
CA ILE A 231 38.13 20.78 -17.51
C ILE A 231 38.95 21.13 -18.74
N ASP A 232 40.11 21.77 -18.55
CA ASP A 232 41.07 22.14 -19.60
C ASP A 232 40.45 22.81 -20.85
N GLY A 233 39.50 23.72 -20.62
CA GLY A 233 38.87 24.50 -21.69
C GLY A 233 37.80 23.77 -22.50
N ILE A 234 37.47 22.52 -22.14
CA ILE A 234 36.35 21.76 -22.69
C ILE A 234 35.15 21.95 -21.77
N ILE A 235 34.03 22.41 -22.33
CA ILE A 235 32.73 22.38 -21.64
C ILE A 235 32.27 20.93 -21.67
N VAL A 236 32.29 20.27 -20.51
CA VAL A 236 31.72 18.94 -20.36
C VAL A 236 30.24 19.14 -20.01
N ASP A 237 29.34 18.75 -20.92
CA ASP A 237 27.91 18.70 -20.61
C ASP A 237 27.69 17.86 -19.35
N PRO A 238 26.77 18.25 -18.46
CA PRO A 238 26.59 17.58 -17.18
C PRO A 238 26.22 16.12 -17.41
N ILE A 239 27.19 15.25 -17.11
CA ILE A 239 27.04 13.81 -17.19
C ILE A 239 26.14 13.40 -16.00
N PRO A 240 25.10 12.59 -16.21
CA PRO A 240 24.31 12.08 -15.10
C PRO A 240 25.22 11.27 -14.15
N ILE A 241 24.98 11.41 -12.85
CA ILE A 241 25.86 10.91 -11.76
C ILE A 241 26.08 9.37 -11.85
N ASP A 242 25.25 8.67 -12.63
CA ASP A 242 25.26 7.23 -12.85
C ASP A 242 26.17 6.76 -13.99
N TYR A 243 26.91 7.62 -14.69
CA TYR A 243 27.82 7.18 -15.77
C TYR A 243 28.95 6.24 -15.29
N PHE A 244 29.18 6.15 -13.98
CA PHE A 244 30.14 5.21 -13.37
C PHE A 244 29.49 3.98 -12.72
N ALA A 245 28.15 3.83 -12.78
CA ALA A 245 27.44 2.76 -12.07
C ALA A 245 27.24 1.48 -12.90
N ASP A 246 27.46 1.52 -14.21
CA ASP A 246 27.36 0.34 -15.11
C ASP A 246 28.71 -0.35 -15.37
N TYR A 247 29.74 -0.10 -14.56
CA TYR A 247 30.93 -0.96 -14.58
C TYR A 247 30.66 -2.18 -13.72
N ASP A 248 30.16 -3.25 -14.34
CA ASP A 248 30.13 -4.58 -13.77
C ASP A 248 31.54 -4.93 -13.25
N ALA A 249 31.69 -4.95 -11.93
CA ALA A 249 32.86 -5.47 -11.26
C ALA A 249 32.81 -7.01 -11.26
N ASP A 250 32.75 -7.62 -12.45
CA ASP A 250 32.98 -9.05 -12.63
C ASP A 250 33.60 -9.34 -14.00
N GLU A 251 34.76 -8.72 -14.26
CA GLU A 251 35.71 -9.29 -15.20
C GLU A 251 37.14 -8.96 -14.73
N THR A 252 37.68 -9.78 -13.83
CA THR A 252 39.12 -9.85 -13.62
C THR A 252 39.76 -10.45 -14.88
N THR A 253 40.01 -9.64 -15.90
CA THR A 253 41.02 -9.96 -16.90
C THR A 253 42.38 -9.93 -16.21
N THR A 254 42.88 -11.10 -15.86
CA THR A 254 44.28 -11.33 -15.51
C THR A 254 45.14 -10.92 -16.70
N VAL A 255 45.79 -9.76 -16.62
CA VAL A 255 46.87 -9.41 -17.53
C VAL A 255 48.03 -10.35 -17.20
N ALA A 256 48.47 -11.13 -18.20
CA ALA A 256 49.61 -12.02 -18.04
C ALA A 256 50.86 -11.19 -17.69
N PRO A 257 51.71 -11.62 -16.73
CA PRO A 257 52.87 -10.85 -16.25
C PRO A 257 53.85 -10.43 -17.36
N ASP A 258 53.81 -11.14 -18.48
CA ASP A 258 54.66 -11.06 -19.65
C ASP A 258 54.40 -9.82 -20.54
N ALA A 259 53.27 -9.11 -20.38
CA ALA A 259 52.99 -7.89 -21.13
C ALA A 259 53.56 -6.60 -20.48
N ILE A 260 54.00 -6.66 -19.22
CA ILE A 260 54.53 -5.50 -18.49
C ILE A 260 56.03 -5.31 -18.79
N ASP A 261 56.78 -6.40 -18.95
CA ASP A 261 58.22 -6.34 -19.28
C ASP A 261 58.48 -5.82 -20.70
N GLU A 262 57.54 -6.01 -21.65
CA GLU A 262 57.67 -5.51 -23.02
C GLU A 262 57.44 -3.99 -23.12
N LEU A 263 56.64 -3.41 -22.22
CA LEU A 263 56.44 -1.95 -22.14
C LEU A 263 57.58 -1.22 -21.44
N ILE A 264 58.22 -1.83 -20.43
CA ILE A 264 59.36 -1.24 -19.72
C ILE A 264 60.59 -1.21 -20.65
N GLY A 265 60.81 -2.25 -21.46
CA GLY A 265 61.90 -2.28 -22.45
C GLY A 265 61.78 -1.24 -23.58
N ALA A 266 60.56 -0.82 -23.92
CA ALA A 266 60.31 0.19 -24.95
C ALA A 266 60.53 1.64 -24.45
N ILE A 267 60.43 1.87 -23.13
CA ILE A 267 60.64 3.19 -22.52
C ILE A 267 62.15 3.48 -22.33
N ASP A 268 62.95 2.47 -21.99
CA ASP A 268 64.41 2.62 -21.83
C ASP A 268 65.18 2.80 -23.16
N ALA A 269 64.55 2.51 -24.31
CA ALA A 269 65.14 2.70 -25.63
C ALA A 269 64.83 4.08 -26.27
N ALA A 270 64.06 4.94 -25.61
CA ALA A 270 63.58 6.22 -26.16
C ALA A 270 64.07 7.47 -25.41
N ILE A 271 64.99 7.33 -24.45
CA ILE A 271 65.63 8.46 -23.77
C ILE A 271 67.11 8.51 -24.19
N PRO A 272 67.61 9.61 -24.80
CA PRO A 272 69.01 9.76 -25.13
C PRO A 272 69.91 9.94 -23.90
#